data_AF-A0A2A7MKF9-F1
#
_entry.id   AF-A0A2A7MKF9-F1
#
_cell.length_a   1.000
_cell.length_b   1.000
_cell.length_c   1.000
_cell.angle_alpha   90.00
_cell.angle_beta   90.00
_cell.angle_gamma   90.00
#
_symmetry.space_group_name_H-M   'P 1'
#
loop_
_entity.id
_entity.type
_entity.pdbx_description
1 polymer ?
#
loop_
_entity_poly.entity_id
_entity_poly.type
_entity_poly.pdbx_seq_one_letter_code
_entity_poly.pdbx_strand_id
1 'polypeptide(L)'
;MKYMKKKYITRKVMPSIIILFLMMSGIISINIKNTSSLSPLGNTNENYQLVSEEFGEDFSNFIKDNSFLKIYKEDSDILVRIGENNFRITNQSNITKQVEILVNNVREKINTVIKD
;
A
#
# COMPACT_ATOMS: atom_id res chain seq x y z
N MET A 1 -35.53 -45.95 0.95
CA MET A 1 -35.74 -44.48 0.96
C MET A 1 -34.48 -43.64 0.68
N LYS A 2 -33.27 -44.03 1.13
CA LYS A 2 -32.01 -43.26 0.87
C LYS A 2 -31.68 -43.05 -0.62
N TYR A 3 -31.93 -44.06 -1.47
CA TYR A 3 -31.57 -44.01 -2.90
C TYR A 3 -32.39 -42.97 -3.70
N MET A 4 -33.69 -42.86 -3.40
CA MET A 4 -34.57 -41.85 -4.02
C MET A 4 -34.18 -40.43 -3.59
N LYS A 5 -33.79 -40.22 -2.32
CA LYS A 5 -33.27 -38.94 -1.84
C LYS A 5 -31.95 -38.56 -2.53
N LYS A 6 -31.03 -39.51 -2.71
CA LYS A 6 -29.76 -39.28 -3.43
C LYS A 6 -29.99 -38.88 -4.89
N LYS A 7 -30.90 -39.56 -5.60
CA LYS A 7 -31.27 -39.24 -6.99
C LYS A 7 -31.96 -37.88 -7.12
N TYR A 8 -32.78 -37.49 -6.15
CA TYR A 8 -33.41 -36.17 -6.12
C TYR A 8 -32.37 -35.05 -5.91
N ILE A 9 -31.45 -35.25 -4.96
CA ILE A 9 -30.37 -34.29 -4.70
C ILE A 9 -29.49 -34.11 -5.94
N THR A 10 -29.02 -35.19 -6.56
CA THR A 10 -28.14 -35.10 -7.73
C THR A 10 -28.83 -34.54 -8.96
N ARG A 11 -30.12 -34.81 -9.17
CA ARG A 11 -30.84 -34.39 -10.38
C ARG A 11 -31.50 -33.02 -10.26
N LYS A 12 -31.80 -32.54 -9.04
CA LYS A 12 -32.62 -31.34 -8.83
C LYS A 12 -31.94 -30.26 -7.96
N VAL A 13 -31.17 -30.67 -6.96
CA VAL A 13 -30.50 -29.73 -6.04
C VAL A 13 -29.12 -29.34 -6.57
N MET A 14 -28.34 -30.32 -7.01
CA MET A 14 -26.98 -30.10 -7.53
C MET A 14 -26.92 -29.14 -8.74
N PRO A 15 -27.79 -29.25 -9.77
CA PRO A 15 -27.78 -28.31 -10.89
C PRO A 15 -28.13 -26.89 -10.47
N SER A 16 -29.09 -26.74 -9.55
CA SER A 16 -29.51 -25.44 -9.02
C SER A 16 -28.38 -24.73 -8.26
N ILE A 17 -27.58 -25.48 -7.49
CA ILE A 17 -26.39 -24.95 -6.81
C ILE A 17 -25.33 -24.52 -7.83
N ILE A 18 -25.10 -25.31 -8.88
CA ILE A 18 -24.14 -24.96 -9.95
C ILE A 18 -24.55 -23.67 -10.66
N ILE A 19 -25.83 -23.53 -11.01
CA ILE A 19 -26.36 -22.30 -11.63
C ILE A 19 -26.16 -21.10 -10.71
N LEU A 20 -26.41 -21.26 -9.40
CA LEU A 20 -26.18 -20.20 -8.42
C LEU A 20 -24.70 -19.77 -8.37
N PHE A 21 -23.76 -20.73 -8.38
CA PHE A 21 -22.33 -20.43 -8.42
C PHE A 21 -21.92 -19.70 -9.71
N LEU A 22 -22.49 -20.09 -10.86
CA LEU A 22 -22.23 -19.42 -12.13
C LEU A 22 -22.74 -17.97 -12.11
N MET A 23 -23.93 -17.72 -11.55
CA MET A 23 -24.46 -16.36 -11.37
C MET A 23 -23.55 -15.51 -10.47
N MET A 24 -23.13 -16.06 -9.32
CA MET A 24 -22.23 -15.36 -8.40
C MET A 24 -20.88 -15.04 -9.05
N SER A 25 -20.32 -15.98 -9.83
CA SER A 25 -19.07 -15.77 -10.57
C SER A 25 -19.17 -14.59 -11.56
N GLY A 26 -20.31 -14.47 -12.26
CA GLY A 26 -20.57 -13.33 -13.15
C GLY A 26 -20.60 -11.99 -12.42
N ILE A 27 -21.30 -11.91 -11.29
CA ILE A 27 -21.37 -10.69 -10.46
C ILE A 27 -19.98 -10.32 -9.92
N ILE A 28 -19.22 -11.30 -9.43
CA ILE A 28 -17.84 -11.08 -8.94
C ILE A 28 -16.96 -10.58 -10.08
N SER A 29 -17.05 -11.15 -11.28
CA SER A 29 -16.26 -10.70 -12.44
C SER A 29 -16.58 -9.27 -12.85
N ILE A 30 -17.87 -8.89 -12.86
CA ILE A 30 -18.30 -7.52 -13.13
C ILE A 30 -17.76 -6.57 -12.06
N ASN A 31 -17.84 -6.96 -10.78
CA ASN A 31 -17.35 -6.15 -9.68
C ASN A 31 -15.83 -5.98 -9.72
N ILE A 32 -15.08 -7.03 -10.07
CA ILE A 32 -13.63 -6.95 -10.29
C ILE A 32 -13.33 -5.99 -11.44
N LYS A 33 -13.99 -6.11 -12.60
CA LYS A 33 -13.76 -5.19 -13.74
C LYS A 33 -14.05 -3.73 -13.37
N ASN A 34 -15.18 -3.48 -12.70
CA ASN A 34 -15.55 -2.13 -12.27
C ASN A 34 -14.56 -1.58 -11.24
N THR A 35 -14.17 -2.42 -10.27
CA THR A 35 -13.16 -2.06 -9.27
C THR A 35 -11.79 -1.84 -9.92
N SER A 36 -11.37 -2.64 -10.89
CA SER A 36 -10.11 -2.42 -11.62
C SER A 36 -10.10 -1.12 -12.43
N SER A 37 -11.26 -0.75 -13.01
CA SER A 37 -11.42 0.51 -13.74
C SER A 37 -11.46 1.74 -12.83
N LEU A 38 -11.93 1.59 -11.60
CA LEU A 38 -12.10 2.69 -10.64
C LEU A 38 -11.04 2.71 -9.54
N SER A 39 -10.27 1.63 -9.38
CA SER A 39 -9.25 1.50 -8.35
C SER A 39 -7.93 2.07 -8.89
N PRO A 40 -7.38 3.10 -8.23
CA PRO A 40 -6.06 3.62 -8.55
C PRO A 40 -4.93 2.60 -8.25
N LEU A 41 -5.25 1.47 -7.62
CA LEU A 41 -4.30 0.47 -7.14
C LEU A 41 -4.36 -0.86 -7.93
N GLY A 42 -5.29 -0.99 -8.89
CA GLY A 42 -5.67 -2.28 -9.50
C GLY A 42 -4.84 -2.74 -10.71
N ASN A 43 -4.17 -1.83 -11.43
CA ASN A 43 -3.20 -2.16 -12.48
C ASN A 43 -2.25 -0.97 -12.65
N THR A 44 -1.21 -0.92 -11.83
CA THR A 44 -0.41 0.29 -11.58
C THR A 44 0.28 0.86 -12.83
N ASN A 45 0.59 0.04 -13.84
CA ASN A 45 1.26 0.52 -15.05
C ASN A 45 0.27 0.92 -16.16
N GLU A 46 -0.80 0.16 -16.36
CA GLU A 46 -1.80 0.43 -17.41
C GLU A 46 -2.68 1.63 -17.04
N ASN A 47 -3.10 1.74 -15.77
CA ASN A 47 -3.87 2.89 -15.30
C ASN A 47 -3.03 4.16 -15.30
N TYR A 48 -1.72 4.05 -15.04
CA TYR A 48 -0.80 5.18 -15.15
C TYR A 48 -0.69 5.69 -16.59
N GLN A 49 -0.59 4.78 -17.57
CA GLN A 49 -0.55 5.15 -18.98
C GLN A 49 -1.86 5.76 -19.45
N LEU A 50 -3.00 5.16 -19.12
CA LEU A 50 -4.33 5.70 -19.46
C LEU A 50 -4.54 7.11 -18.89
N VAL A 51 -4.25 7.29 -17.60
CA VAL A 51 -4.37 8.60 -16.95
C VAL A 51 -3.33 9.59 -17.50
N SER A 52 -2.12 9.13 -17.81
CA SER A 52 -1.11 9.97 -18.46
C SER A 52 -1.48 10.37 -19.89
N GLU A 53 -2.20 9.55 -20.64
CA GLU A 53 -2.69 9.88 -21.98
C GLU A 53 -3.86 10.87 -21.93
N GLU A 54 -4.76 10.71 -20.97
CA GLU A 54 -5.98 11.51 -20.85
C GLU A 54 -5.76 12.87 -20.18
N PHE A 55 -4.84 12.93 -19.20
CA PHE A 55 -4.51 14.16 -18.46
C PHE A 55 -3.13 14.75 -18.83
N GLY A 56 -2.36 14.06 -19.67
CA GLY A 56 -1.16 14.60 -20.33
C GLY A 56 -0.17 15.31 -19.40
N GLU A 57 0.04 16.59 -19.70
CA GLU A 57 1.01 17.46 -19.03
C GLU A 57 0.66 17.72 -17.56
N ASP A 58 -0.62 17.82 -17.22
CA ASP A 58 -1.09 18.07 -15.85
C ASP A 58 -0.84 16.88 -14.93
N PHE A 59 -1.04 15.66 -15.44
CA PHE A 59 -0.70 14.44 -14.70
C PHE A 59 0.81 14.24 -14.59
N SER A 60 1.55 14.57 -15.66
CA SER A 60 3.02 14.58 -15.59
C SER A 60 3.51 15.55 -14.51
N ASN A 61 2.94 16.75 -14.42
CA ASN A 61 3.27 17.74 -13.40
C ASN A 61 2.85 17.33 -11.97
N PHE A 62 1.80 16.53 -11.85
CA PHE A 62 1.34 15.97 -10.58
C PHE A 62 2.24 14.83 -10.07
N ILE A 63 2.71 13.95 -10.97
CA ILE A 63 3.51 12.77 -10.58
C ILE A 63 5.02 13.05 -10.63
N LYS A 64 5.51 13.86 -11.58
CA LYS A 64 6.95 14.15 -11.68
C LYS A 64 7.38 15.18 -10.67
N ASP A 65 8.67 15.09 -10.41
CA ASP A 65 9.62 15.91 -9.68
C ASP A 65 9.53 17.46 -9.83
N ASN A 66 8.43 18.04 -10.31
CA ASN A 66 8.17 19.48 -10.35
C ASN A 66 7.02 19.92 -9.45
N SER A 67 6.39 19.01 -8.71
CA SER A 67 5.36 19.40 -7.74
C SER A 67 5.94 20.34 -6.68
N PHE A 68 5.22 21.42 -6.38
CA PHE A 68 5.61 22.39 -5.35
C PHE A 68 5.74 21.73 -3.97
N LEU A 69 4.99 20.66 -3.71
CA LEU A 69 5.08 19.86 -2.48
C LEU A 69 5.49 18.43 -2.83
N LYS A 70 6.56 17.93 -2.21
CA LYS A 70 6.98 16.52 -2.29
C LYS A 70 7.16 15.95 -0.89
N ILE A 71 6.68 14.74 -0.66
CA ILE A 71 6.79 14.06 0.63
C ILE A 71 7.45 12.71 0.39
N TYR A 72 8.65 12.53 0.93
CA TYR A 72 9.39 11.27 0.93
C TYR A 72 9.31 10.65 2.31
N LYS A 73 8.97 9.37 2.36
CA LYS A 73 8.92 8.59 3.60
C LYS A 73 10.03 7.55 3.57
N GLU A 74 11.04 7.72 4.41
CA GLU A 74 12.10 6.74 4.64
C GLU A 74 11.96 6.23 6.07
N ASP A 75 11.51 4.98 6.23
CA ASP A 75 11.33 4.25 7.49
C ASP A 75 10.74 5.07 8.67
N SER A 76 11.58 5.83 9.39
CA SER A 76 11.23 6.64 10.56
C SER A 76 11.08 8.14 10.32
N ASP A 77 11.62 8.65 9.21
CA ASP A 77 11.74 10.08 8.93
C ASP A 77 10.91 10.45 7.70
N ILE A 78 10.31 11.66 7.75
CA ILE A 78 9.54 12.21 6.65
C ILE A 78 10.29 13.45 6.14
N LEU A 79 10.69 13.42 4.86
CA LEU A 79 11.25 14.58 4.19
C LEU A 79 10.15 15.27 3.37
N VAL A 80 9.85 16.51 3.72
CA VAL A 80 8.88 17.36 3.02
C VAL A 80 9.65 18.45 2.27
N ARG A 81 9.57 18.47 0.94
CA ARG A 81 10.11 19.56 0.10
C ARG A 81 8.97 20.48 -0.34
N ILE A 82 9.12 21.77 -0.09
CA ILE A 82 8.17 22.83 -0.46
C ILE A 82 8.92 23.84 -1.34
N GLY A 83 8.72 23.78 -2.66
CA GLY A 83 9.53 24.51 -3.64
C GLY A 83 10.99 24.11 -3.54
N GLU A 84 11.86 25.07 -3.23
CA GLU A 84 13.29 24.86 -2.99
C GLU A 84 13.63 24.53 -1.51
N ASN A 85 12.66 24.67 -0.59
CA ASN A 85 12.88 24.45 0.84
C ASN A 85 12.70 22.98 1.21
N ASN A 86 13.58 22.45 2.06
CA ASN A 86 13.53 21.07 2.54
C ASN A 86 13.32 21.03 4.06
N PHE A 87 12.30 20.29 4.51
CA PHE A 87 11.95 20.09 5.91
C PHE A 87 12.05 18.61 6.25
N ARG A 88 12.86 18.25 7.24
CA ARG A 88 12.95 16.88 7.72
C ARG A 88 12.21 16.76 9.06
N ILE A 89 11.14 15.99 9.06
CA ILE A 89 10.39 15.62 10.25
C ILE A 89 10.96 14.30 10.74
N THR A 90 11.81 14.37 11.76
CA THR A 90 12.39 13.18 12.40
C THR A 90 11.56 12.80 13.62
N ASN A 91 11.33 11.51 13.85
CA ASN A 91 10.66 11.04 15.07
C ASN A 91 11.56 11.19 16.33
N GLN A 92 12.84 11.49 16.13
CA GLN A 92 13.78 11.78 17.21
C GLN A 92 13.78 13.27 17.54
N SER A 93 13.59 13.59 18.82
CA SER A 93 13.83 14.95 19.33
C SER A 93 15.33 15.26 19.38
N ASN A 94 15.71 16.54 19.26
CA ASN A 94 17.10 16.96 19.49
C ASN A 94 17.61 16.58 20.88
N ILE A 95 16.70 16.49 21.86
CA ILE A 95 17.00 16.12 23.24
C ILE A 95 17.41 14.64 23.31
N THR A 96 16.65 13.75 22.66
CA THR A 96 16.97 12.31 22.64
C THR A 96 18.32 12.01 21.98
N LYS A 97 18.70 12.76 20.93
CA LYS A 97 20.03 12.62 20.30
C LYS A 97 21.17 13.01 21.25
N GLN A 98 21.00 14.09 22.00
CA GLN A 98 22.01 14.53 22.97
C GLN A 98 22.15 13.55 24.14
N VAL A 99 21.02 13.01 24.62
CA VAL A 99 21.02 11.97 25.66
C VAL A 99 21.73 10.71 25.18
N GLU A 100 21.49 10.27 23.94
CA GLU A 100 22.14 9.10 23.35
C GLU A 100 23.67 9.28 23.23
N ILE A 101 24.13 10.46 22.80
CA ILE A 101 25.56 10.81 22.76
C ILE A 101 26.19 10.75 24.15
N LEU A 102 25.52 11.30 25.17
CA LEU A 102 26.01 11.27 26.54
C LEU A 102 26.11 9.84 27.09
N VAL A 103 25.07 9.02 26.88
CA VAL A 103 25.05 7.61 27.31
C VAL A 103 26.16 6.81 26.64
N ASN A 104 26.38 7.01 25.34
CA ASN A 104 27.45 6.33 24.61
C ASN A 104 28.84 6.73 25.11
N ASN A 105 29.07 8.02 25.39
CA ASN A 105 30.34 8.49 25.95
C ASN A 105 30.62 7.91 27.35
N VAL A 106 29.59 7.78 28.19
CA VAL A 106 29.71 7.14 29.51
C VAL A 106 30.01 5.64 29.36
N ARG A 107 29.32 4.97 28.45
CA ARG A 107 29.53 3.54 28.16
C ARG A 107 30.94 3.25 27.68
N GLU A 108 31.47 4.06 26.76
CA GLU A 108 32.85 3.93 26.27
C GLU A 108 33.86 4.13 27.41
N LYS A 109 33.67 5.14 28.27
CA LYS A 109 34.54 5.35 29.43
C LYS A 109 34.50 4.19 30.43
N ILE A 110 33.32 3.63 30.68
CA ILE A 110 33.18 2.45 31.55
C ILE A 110 33.88 1.24 30.93
N ASN A 111 33.71 1.02 29.63
CA ASN A 111 34.34 -0.08 28.92
C ASN A 111 35.87 0.04 28.88
N THR A 112 36.43 1.25 28.83
CA THR A 112 37.88 1.45 28.98
C THR A 112 38.36 1.15 30.39
N VAL A 113 37.61 1.54 31.43
CA VAL A 113 37.97 1.29 32.83
C VAL A 113 37.82 -0.19 33.24
N ILE A 114 36.92 -0.94 32.59
CA ILE A 114 36.74 -2.38 32.84
C ILE A 114 37.77 -3.24 32.06
N LYS A 115 38.41 -2.67 31.02
CA LYS A 115 39.43 -3.37 30.23
C LYS A 115 40.86 -3.20 30.77
N ASP A 116 41.09 -2.25 31.68
CA ASP A 116 42.31 -2.12 32.49
C ASP A 116 42.22 -2.96 33.77
#